data_AF-A0A5Y4QFM5-F1
#
_entry.id   AF-A0A5Y4QFM5-F1
#
_cell.length_a   1.000
_cell.length_b   1.000
_cell.length_c   1.000
_cell.angle_alpha   90.00
_cell.angle_beta   90.00
_cell.angle_gamma   90.00
#
_symmetry.space_group_name_H-M   'P 1'
#
loop_
_entity.id
_entity.type
_entity.pdbx_description
1 polymer ?
#
loop_
_entity_poly.entity_id
_entity_poly.type
_entity_poly.pdbx_seq_one_letter_code
_entity_poly.pdbx_strand_id
1 'polypeptide(L)'
;MYSLLMLVAYRGYSVILFAPLVALGAVLFTRPVTVAPVFSDIFMDKLIGFVKLYFPVFLLGAVFGKLIEFAGFYYSIVSAVTCMVGQNKAMPMIILVCALLTYGGV
;
A
#
# COMPACT_ATOMS: atom_id res chain seq x y z
N MET A 1 -14.04 18.55 -7.84
CA MET A 1 -12.68 18.15 -7.38
C MET A 1 -12.65 16.70 -6.88
N TYR A 2 -13.68 16.24 -6.15
CA TYR A 2 -13.81 14.88 -5.61
C TYR A 2 -13.92 13.78 -6.69
N SER A 3 -14.59 14.07 -7.81
CA SER A 3 -14.81 13.11 -8.89
C SER A 3 -13.55 12.75 -9.69
N LEU A 4 -12.55 13.63 -9.72
CA LEU A 4 -11.27 13.41 -10.43
C LEU A 4 -10.35 12.46 -9.64
N LEU A 5 -10.42 12.51 -8.31
CA LEU A 5 -9.71 11.59 -7.41
C LEU A 5 -10.25 10.16 -7.52
N MET A 6 -11.58 10.01 -7.58
CA MET A 6 -12.21 8.70 -7.78
C MET A 6 -11.82 8.07 -9.12
N LEU A 7 -11.78 8.86 -10.21
CA LEU A 7 -11.51 8.34 -11.56
C LEU A 7 -10.06 7.87 -11.73
N VAL A 8 -9.12 8.57 -11.09
CA VAL A 8 -7.70 8.20 -11.12
C VAL A 8 -7.39 7.03 -10.17
N ALA A 9 -8.04 6.97 -9.01
CA ALA A 9 -7.94 5.82 -8.09
C ALA A 9 -8.47 4.52 -8.72
N TYR A 10 -9.52 4.60 -9.55
CA TYR A 10 -10.07 3.44 -10.27
C TYR A 10 -9.19 2.93 -11.41
N ARG A 11 -8.15 3.67 -11.81
CA ARG A 11 -7.26 3.29 -12.94
C ARG A 11 -6.07 2.41 -12.52
N GLY A 12 -6.11 1.85 -11.31
CA GLY A 12 -5.16 0.82 -10.86
C GLY A 12 -3.84 1.35 -10.30
N TYR A 13 -3.73 2.65 -10.01
CA TYR A 13 -2.55 3.21 -9.35
C TYR A 13 -2.68 3.17 -7.83
N SER A 14 -1.57 2.87 -7.14
CA SER A 14 -1.52 2.84 -5.67
C SER A 14 -2.07 4.13 -5.07
N VAL A 15 -3.22 4.01 -4.40
CA VAL A 15 -3.95 5.11 -3.73
C VAL A 15 -3.04 5.86 -2.75
N ILE A 16 -2.10 5.14 -2.12
CA ILE A 16 -1.10 5.68 -1.19
C ILE A 16 -0.18 6.71 -1.86
N LEU A 17 0.19 6.47 -3.11
CA LEU A 17 1.12 7.31 -3.88
C LEU A 17 0.40 8.44 -4.61
N PHE A 18 -0.85 8.21 -5.01
CA PHE A 18 -1.64 9.20 -5.74
C PHE A 18 -2.32 10.24 -4.85
N ALA A 19 -2.65 9.91 -3.59
CA ALA A 19 -3.29 10.87 -2.69
C ALA A 19 -2.44 12.15 -2.44
N PRO A 20 -1.13 12.07 -2.15
CA PRO A 20 -0.28 13.25 -2.04
C PRO A 20 -0.10 13.96 -3.39
N LEU A 21 0.04 13.19 -4.47
CA LEU A 21 0.30 13.73 -5.81
C LEU A 21 -0.88 14.60 -6.31
N VAL A 22 -2.11 14.15 -6.08
CA VAL A 22 -3.32 14.91 -6.45
C VAL A 22 -3.54 16.09 -5.50
N ALA A 23 -3.24 15.93 -4.21
CA ALA A 23 -3.29 17.05 -3.25
C ALA A 23 -2.30 18.16 -3.64
N LEU A 24 -1.06 17.82 -3.98
CA LEU A 24 -0.06 18.76 -4.48
C LEU A 24 -0.46 19.34 -5.83
N GLY A 25 -0.99 18.52 -6.75
CA GLY A 25 -1.50 18.98 -8.04
C GLY A 25 -2.65 19.99 -7.92
N ALA A 26 -3.56 19.80 -6.96
CA ALA A 26 -4.64 20.73 -6.68
C ALA A 26 -4.13 22.07 -6.10
N VAL A 27 -3.11 22.02 -5.23
CA VAL A 27 -2.46 23.21 -4.67
C VAL A 27 -1.68 23.97 -5.76
N LEU A 28 -1.04 23.25 -6.69
CA LEU A 28 -0.31 23.85 -7.81
C LEU A 28 -1.24 24.61 -8.77
N PHE A 29 -2.47 24.10 -8.97
CA PHE A 29 -3.50 24.75 -9.79
C PHE A 29 -4.20 25.94 -9.10
N THR A 30 -4.16 26.02 -7.76
CA THR A 30 -4.81 27.12 -7.02
C THR A 30 -3.84 28.19 -6.56
N ARG A 31 -2.66 27.84 -6.03
CA ARG A 31 -1.63 28.78 -5.55
C ARG A 31 -0.21 28.15 -5.64
N PRO A 32 0.54 28.39 -6.72
CA PRO A 32 1.81 27.70 -6.99
C PRO A 32 2.93 28.03 -5.98
N VAL A 33 2.91 29.21 -5.34
CA VAL A 33 3.91 29.60 -4.31
C VAL A 33 3.78 28.83 -3.00
N THR A 34 2.61 28.25 -2.71
CA THR A 34 2.33 27.54 -1.45
C THR A 34 2.52 26.02 -1.52
N VAL A 35 2.96 25.47 -2.66
CA VAL A 35 3.17 24.02 -2.81
C VAL A 35 4.25 23.51 -1.85
N ALA A 36 5.35 24.25 -1.71
CA ALA A 36 6.43 23.91 -0.79
C ALA A 36 6.01 23.92 0.70
N PRO A 37 5.37 24.97 1.23
CA PRO A 37 4.89 24.96 2.62
C PRO A 37 3.74 23.97 2.85
N VAL A 38 2.83 23.74 1.90
CA VAL A 38 1.80 22.70 2.07
C VAL A 38 2.42 21.29 2.12
N PHE A 39 3.47 21.04 1.35
CA PHE A 39 4.20 19.78 1.42
C PHE A 39 4.97 19.62 2.73
N SER A 40 5.73 20.64 3.15
CA SER A 40 6.59 20.56 4.33
C SER A 40 5.84 20.77 5.65
N ASP A 41 5.01 21.80 5.76
CA ASP A 41 4.34 22.16 7.02
C ASP A 41 3.07 21.35 7.30
N ILE A 42 2.35 20.93 6.26
CA ILE A 42 1.06 20.23 6.46
C ILE A 42 1.24 18.72 6.24
N PHE A 43 1.75 18.31 5.08
CA PHE A 43 1.86 16.88 4.77
C PHE A 43 2.97 16.22 5.59
N MET A 44 4.18 16.77 5.58
CA MET A 44 5.32 16.14 6.23
C MET A 44 5.19 16.13 7.76
N ASP A 45 4.67 17.20 8.35
CA ASP A 45 4.47 17.27 9.80
C ASP A 45 3.41 16.25 10.29
N LYS A 46 2.31 16.09 9.53
CA LYS A 46 1.31 15.05 9.81
C LYS A 46 1.82 13.63 9.57
N LEU A 47 2.62 13.42 8.52
CA LEU A 47 3.28 12.15 8.23
C LEU A 47 4.21 11.76 9.38
N ILE A 48 5.09 12.67 9.82
CA ILE A 48 6.02 12.43 10.91
C ILE A 48 5.27 12.14 12.21
N GLY A 49 4.19 12.87 12.51
CA GLY A 49 3.33 12.60 13.65
C GLY A 49 2.76 11.18 13.64
N PHE A 50 2.25 10.74 12.49
CA PHE A 50 1.71 9.39 12.31
C PHE A 50 2.80 8.31 12.42
N VAL A 51 3.94 8.50 11.73
CA VAL A 51 5.06 7.56 11.78
C VAL A 51 5.59 7.44 13.21
N LYS A 52 5.75 8.55 13.96
CA LYS A 52 6.16 8.50 15.36
C LYS A 52 5.20 7.69 16.23
N LEU A 53 3.90 7.87 16.05
CA LEU A 53 2.87 7.18 16.85
C LEU A 53 2.82 5.67 16.57
N TYR A 54 2.94 5.29 15.29
CA TYR A 54 2.84 3.90 14.83
C TYR A 54 4.18 3.24 14.56
N PHE A 55 5.30 3.89 14.90
CA PHE A 55 6.64 3.36 14.65
C PHE A 55 6.84 1.94 15.17
N PRO A 56 6.41 1.59 16.41
CA PRO A 56 6.54 0.22 16.91
C PRO A 56 5.77 -0.77 16.06
N VAL A 57 4.55 -0.40 15.61
CA VAL A 57 3.70 -1.24 14.75
C VAL A 57 4.34 -1.44 13.38
N PHE A 58 4.92 -0.39 12.78
CA PHE A 58 5.63 -0.51 11.51
C PHE A 58 6.89 -1.37 11.63
N LEU A 59 7.65 -1.22 12.72
CA LEU A 59 8.84 -2.02 12.97
C LEU A 59 8.47 -3.48 13.18
N LEU A 60 7.44 -3.75 13.99
CA LEU A 60 6.91 -5.09 14.19
C LEU A 60 6.45 -5.71 12.87
N GLY A 61 5.69 -4.96 12.07
CA GLY A 61 5.22 -5.40 10.75
C GLY A 61 6.36 -5.68 9.77
N ALA A 62 7.42 -4.86 9.76
CA ALA A 62 8.61 -5.09 8.94
C ALA A 62 9.39 -6.33 9.38
N VAL A 63 9.54 -6.54 10.69
CA VAL A 63 10.21 -7.72 11.26
C VAL A 63 9.41 -8.99 10.98
N PHE A 64 8.09 -8.99 11.21
CA PHE A 64 7.22 -10.11 10.88
C PHE A 64 7.19 -10.39 9.38
N GLY A 65 7.11 -9.35 8.55
CA GLY A 65 7.19 -9.49 7.09
C GLY A 65 8.48 -10.18 6.64
N LYS A 66 9.62 -9.79 7.23
CA LYS A 66 10.91 -10.45 6.96
C LYS A 66 10.99 -11.87 7.52
N LEU A 67 10.46 -12.12 8.71
CA LEU A 67 10.38 -13.47 9.29
C LEU A 67 9.58 -14.43 8.40
N ILE A 68 8.45 -13.98 7.85
CA ILE A 68 7.62 -14.78 6.93
C ILE A 68 8.38 -15.10 5.64
N GLU A 69 9.14 -14.12 5.12
CA GLU A 69 10.01 -14.31 3.95
C GLU A 69 11.10 -15.37 4.24
N PHE A 70 11.74 -15.31 5.40
CA PHE A 70 12.78 -16.27 5.82
C PHE A 70 12.22 -17.65 6.16
N ALA A 71 10.99 -17.75 6.65
CA ALA A 71 10.40 -19.02 7.06
C ALA A 71 10.09 -19.94 5.85
N GLY A 72 10.16 -19.45 4.62
CA GLY A 72 10.05 -20.26 3.39
C GLY A 72 8.65 -20.85 3.13
N PHE A 73 7.74 -20.81 4.10
CA PHE A 73 6.35 -21.26 3.97
C PHE A 73 5.61 -20.53 2.85
N TYR A 74 5.94 -19.26 2.61
CA TYR A 74 5.38 -18.46 1.52
C TYR A 74 5.58 -19.16 0.16
N TYR A 75 6.78 -19.64 -0.13
CA TYR A 75 7.08 -20.28 -1.42
C TYR A 75 6.34 -21.62 -1.59
N SER A 76 6.23 -22.42 -0.53
CA SER A 76 5.51 -23.71 -0.58
C SER A 76 4.01 -23.53 -0.76
N ILE A 77 3.39 -22.55 -0.07
CA ILE A 77 1.95 -22.28 -0.20
C ILE A 77 1.65 -21.69 -1.59
N VAL A 78 2.45 -20.72 -2.05
CA VAL A 78 2.26 -20.12 -3.37
C VAL A 78 2.46 -21.15 -4.49
N SER A 79 3.46 -22.03 -4.40
CA SER A 79 3.66 -23.07 -5.42
C SER A 79 2.54 -24.12 -5.42
N ALA A 80 2.06 -24.54 -4.25
CA ALA A 80 0.94 -25.48 -4.12
C ALA A 80 -0.34 -24.90 -4.72
N VAL A 81 -0.67 -23.64 -4.41
CA VAL A 81 -1.85 -22.97 -4.95
C VAL A 81 -1.69 -22.69 -6.44
N THR A 82 -0.50 -22.32 -6.92
CA THR A 82 -0.23 -22.11 -8.36
C THR A 82 -0.39 -23.41 -9.15
N CYS A 83 0.03 -24.54 -8.60
CA CYS A 83 -0.14 -25.86 -9.21
C CYS A 83 -1.61 -26.29 -9.28
N MET A 84 -2.41 -26.01 -8.23
CA MET A 84 -3.85 -26.31 -8.21
C MET A 84 -4.68 -25.42 -9.16
N VAL A 85 -4.37 -24.12 -9.24
CA VAL A 85 -5.20 -23.12 -9.95
C VAL A 85 -4.76 -22.91 -11.41
N GLY A 86 -3.49 -23.18 -11.72
CA GLY A 86 -2.90 -22.97 -13.04
C GLY A 86 -2.46 -21.52 -13.29
N GLN A 87 -1.33 -21.35 -14.01
CA GLN A 87 -0.67 -20.05 -14.22
C GLN A 87 -1.52 -18.98 -14.94
N ASN A 88 -2.61 -19.38 -15.61
CA ASN A 88 -3.39 -18.49 -16.46
C ASN A 88 -4.49 -17.69 -15.71
N LYS A 89 -4.60 -17.87 -14.38
CA LYS A 89 -5.65 -17.30 -13.54
C LYS A 89 -5.04 -16.57 -12.34
N ALA A 90 -4.25 -15.51 -12.60
CA ALA A 90 -3.54 -14.75 -11.58
C ALA A 90 -4.46 -14.13 -10.51
N MET A 91 -5.62 -13.60 -10.91
CA MET A 91 -6.53 -12.93 -9.99
C MET A 91 -7.13 -13.84 -8.91
N PRO A 92 -7.75 -15.00 -9.23
CA PRO A 92 -8.23 -15.93 -8.20
C PRO A 92 -7.09 -16.58 -7.42
N MET A 93 -5.90 -16.75 -8.01
CA MET A 93 -4.71 -17.26 -7.29
C MET A 93 -4.30 -16.31 -6.17
N ILE A 94 -4.23 -15.00 -6.43
CA ILE A 94 -3.91 -13.99 -5.40
C ILE A 94 -4.94 -14.01 -4.27
N ILE A 95 -6.23 -14.10 -4.60
CA ILE A 95 -7.31 -14.14 -3.61
C ILE A 95 -7.19 -15.40 -2.73
N LEU A 96 -6.93 -16.56 -3.32
CA LEU A 96 -6.76 -17.83 -2.60
C LEU A 96 -5.53 -17.80 -1.69
N VAL A 97 -4.40 -17.29 -2.19
CA VAL A 97 -3.17 -17.15 -1.40
C VAL A 97 -3.38 -16.18 -0.24
N CYS A 98 -4.00 -15.02 -0.47
CA CYS A 98 -4.34 -14.08 0.60
C CYS A 98 -5.27 -14.72 1.63
N ALA A 99 -6.33 -15.41 1.20
CA ALA A 99 -7.25 -16.09 2.12
C ALA A 99 -6.54 -17.16 2.96
N LEU A 100 -5.69 -17.99 2.34
CA LEU A 100 -4.90 -19.01 3.02
C LEU A 100 -3.89 -18.43 4.01
N LEU A 101 -3.19 -17.36 3.64
CA LEU A 101 -2.23 -16.70 4.53
C LEU A 101 -2.93 -16.00 5.70
N THR A 102 -4.08 -15.37 5.46
CA THR A 102 -4.88 -14.72 6.52
C THR A 102 -5.53 -15.75 7.46
N TYR A 103 -5.96 -16.92 6.98
CA TYR A 103 -6.57 -17.95 7.82
C TYR A 103 -5.58 -18.96 8.43
N GLY A 104 -4.43 -19.15 7.78
CA GLY A 104 -3.43 -20.17 8.13
C GLY A 104 -2.55 -19.83 9.32
N GLY A 105 -2.73 -18.67 9.94
CA GLY A 105 -2.02 -18.28 11.17
C GLY A 105 -0.91 -17.25 10.95
N VAL A 106 -1.26 -16.13 10.31
CA VAL A 106 -0.55 -14.85 10.47
C VAL A 106 -1.50 -13.84 11.11
#